data_AF-A0A151QRD2-F1
#
_entry.id   AF-A0A151QRD2-F1
#
_cell.length_a   1.000
_cell.length_b   1.000
_cell.length_c   1.000
_cell.angle_alpha   90.00
_cell.angle_beta   90.00
_cell.angle_gamma   90.00
#
_symmetry.space_group_name_H-M   'P 1'
#
loop_
_entity.id
_entity.type
_entity.pdbx_description
1 polymer ?
#
loop_
_entity_poly.entity_id
_entity_poly.type
_entity_poly.pdbx_seq_one_letter_code
_entity_poly.pdbx_strand_id
1 'polypeptide(L)'
;MRLETYLEALDLWKIVEEDYDVSALLDNPTVTQMKIHKERKIKKTKIKSCLFAYVSQNVFTRIMTLTSTKAIWDYLKEEYARDERI
;
A
#
# COMPACT_ATOMS: atom_id res chain seq x y z
N MET A 1 6.37 10.07 6.75
CA MET A 1 7.70 9.80 7.36
C MET A 1 8.09 8.33 7.44
N ARG A 2 7.70 7.48 8.41
CA ARG A 2 8.37 6.15 8.54
C ARG A 2 8.14 5.19 7.36
N LEU A 3 6.94 5.17 6.77
CA LEU A 3 6.60 4.35 5.60
C LEU A 3 7.19 4.92 4.30
N GLU A 4 7.13 6.24 4.15
CA GLU A 4 7.70 6.99 3.02
C GLU A 4 9.21 6.74 2.91
N THR A 5 9.99 6.94 3.98
CA THR A 5 11.43 6.66 4.01
C THR A 5 11.74 5.17 3.74
N TYR A 6 10.86 4.27 4.18
CA TYR A 6 11.00 2.84 3.87
C TYR A 6 10.76 2.54 2.39
N LEU A 7 9.79 3.20 1.76
CA LEU A 7 9.52 3.07 0.33
C LEU A 7 10.60 3.75 -0.53
N GLU A 8 11.17 4.87 -0.07
CA GLU A 8 12.32 5.54 -0.69
C GLU A 8 13.54 4.61 -0.71
N ALA A 9 13.88 3.98 0.42
CA ALA A 9 14.99 3.03 0.52
C ALA A 9 14.83 1.78 -0.38
N LEU A 10 13.61 1.49 -0.84
CA LEU A 10 13.31 0.39 -1.74
C LEU A 10 13.16 0.83 -3.21
N ASP A 11 13.42 2.09 -3.54
CA ASP A 11 13.14 2.71 -4.84
C ASP A 11 11.68 2.52 -5.30
N LEU A 12 10.76 2.51 -4.34
CA LEU A 12 9.32 2.33 -4.56
C LEU A 12 8.54 3.64 -4.48
N TRP A 13 9.09 4.68 -3.82
CA TRP A 13 8.39 5.95 -3.62
C TRP A 13 7.94 6.63 -4.92
N LYS A 14 8.84 6.72 -5.92
CA LYS A 14 8.51 7.29 -7.24
C LYS A 14 7.30 6.61 -7.89
N ILE A 15 7.18 5.29 -7.72
CA ILE A 15 6.08 4.51 -8.31
C ILE A 15 4.75 4.78 -7.60
N VAL A 16 4.81 5.14 -6.31
CA VAL A 16 3.62 5.59 -5.56
C VAL A 16 3.19 6.97 -6.03
N GLU A 17 4.13 7.91 -6.20
CA GLU A 17 3.84 9.27 -6.65
C GLU A 17 3.30 9.31 -8.08
N GLU A 18 3.86 8.50 -8.95
CA GLU A 18 3.53 8.50 -10.37
C GLU A 18 2.22 7.78 -10.71
N ASP A 19 1.70 6.95 -9.78
CA ASP A 19 0.52 6.08 -9.91
C ASP A 19 0.34 5.49 -11.33
N TYR A 20 1.44 5.05 -11.95
CA TYR A 20 1.35 4.57 -13.31
C TYR A 20 0.43 3.35 -13.37
N ASP A 21 -0.53 3.41 -14.30
CA ASP A 21 -1.29 2.22 -14.63
C ASP A 21 -0.37 1.23 -15.36
N VAL A 22 -0.42 -0.03 -14.96
CA VAL A 22 0.38 -1.07 -15.61
C VAL A 22 -0.44 -1.58 -16.79
N SER A 23 -0.51 -0.73 -17.83
CA SER A 23 -1.30 -1.01 -19.03
C SER A 23 -0.92 -2.35 -19.63
N ALA A 24 -1.90 -2.97 -20.30
CA ALA A 24 -1.68 -4.21 -21.04
C ALA A 24 -0.50 -4.06 -22.00
N LEU A 25 0.30 -5.12 -22.12
CA LEU A 25 1.31 -5.19 -23.18
C LEU A 25 0.60 -5.15 -24.54
N LEU A 26 1.24 -4.54 -25.53
CA LEU A 26 0.81 -4.59 -26.92
C LEU A 26 0.89 -6.04 -27.45
N ASP A 27 0.20 -6.35 -28.55
CA ASP A 27 0.10 -7.70 -29.10
C ASP A 27 1.44 -8.32 -29.52
N ASN A 28 2.45 -7.51 -29.82
CA ASN A 28 3.81 -7.97 -30.15
C ASN A 28 4.88 -7.17 -29.39
N PRO A 29 5.06 -7.41 -28.08
CA PRO A 29 5.98 -6.64 -27.26
C PRO A 29 7.41 -7.14 -27.44
N THR A 30 8.39 -6.23 -27.35
CA THR A 30 9.79 -6.63 -27.29
C THR A 30 10.12 -7.28 -25.94
N VAL A 31 11.16 -8.11 -25.89
CA VAL A 31 11.63 -8.74 -24.63
C VAL A 31 11.90 -7.67 -23.55
N THR A 32 12.45 -6.53 -23.94
CA THR A 32 12.69 -5.39 -23.05
C THR A 32 11.38 -4.83 -22.47
N GLN A 33 10.33 -4.68 -23.29
CA GLN A 33 9.02 -4.21 -22.83
C GLN A 33 8.37 -5.22 -21.86
N MET A 34 8.46 -6.52 -22.16
CA MET A 34 7.94 -7.57 -21.27
C MET A 34 8.63 -7.54 -19.90
N LYS A 35 9.97 -7.37 -19.88
CA LYS A 35 10.76 -7.29 -18.64
C LYS A 35 10.34 -6.09 -17.80
N ILE A 36 10.24 -4.90 -18.39
CA ILE A 36 9.81 -3.66 -17.71
C ILE A 36 8.39 -3.81 -17.16
N HIS A 37 7.46 -4.36 -17.94
CA HIS A 37 6.08 -4.59 -17.48
C HIS A 37 6.02 -5.53 -16.27
N LYS A 38 6.78 -6.64 -16.30
CA LYS A 38 6.87 -7.58 -15.17
C LYS A 38 7.44 -6.91 -13.93
N GLU A 39 8.52 -6.15 -14.06
CA GLU A 39 9.13 -5.41 -12.95
C GLU A 39 8.15 -4.41 -12.34
N ARG A 40 7.43 -3.64 -13.17
CA ARG A 40 6.40 -2.69 -12.70
C ARG A 40 5.27 -3.40 -11.94
N LYS A 41 4.76 -4.52 -12.46
CA LYS A 41 3.75 -5.33 -11.74
C LYS A 41 4.25 -5.77 -10.36
N ILE A 42 5.46 -6.31 -10.29
CA ILE A 42 6.05 -6.77 -9.04
C ILE A 42 6.18 -5.62 -8.03
N LYS A 43 6.70 -4.46 -8.47
CA LYS A 43 6.84 -3.29 -7.61
C LYS A 43 5.50 -2.77 -7.11
N LYS A 44 4.45 -2.71 -7.96
CA LYS A 44 3.09 -2.31 -7.56
C LYS A 44 2.51 -3.26 -6.52
N THR A 45 2.67 -4.57 -6.69
CA THR A 45 2.27 -5.56 -5.67
C THR A 45 3.04 -5.37 -4.37
N LYS A 46 4.36 -5.18 -4.43
CA LYS A 46 5.20 -4.97 -3.24
C LYS A 46 4.76 -3.74 -2.46
N ILE A 47 4.49 -2.62 -3.12
CA ILE A 47 3.96 -1.40 -2.51
C ILE A 47 2.66 -1.70 -1.76
N LYS A 48 1.69 -2.34 -2.41
CA LYS A 48 0.41 -2.72 -1.78
C LYS A 48 0.63 -3.56 -0.51
N SER A 49 1.53 -4.54 -0.57
CA SER A 49 1.87 -5.37 0.58
C SER A 49 2.54 -4.57 1.70
N CYS A 50 3.43 -3.62 1.38
CA CYS A 50 4.08 -2.74 2.37
C CYS A 50 3.05 -1.81 3.04
N LEU A 51 2.16 -1.19 2.27
CA LEU A 51 1.08 -0.34 2.78
C LEU A 51 0.17 -1.14 3.72
N PHE A 52 -0.27 -2.32 3.28
CA PHE A 52 -1.12 -3.20 4.08
C PHE A 52 -0.45 -3.60 5.41
N ALA A 53 0.82 -4.02 5.36
CA ALA A 53 1.56 -4.41 6.55
C ALA A 53 1.72 -3.23 7.53
N TYR A 54 2.03 -2.04 7.03
CA TYR A 54 2.20 -0.84 7.85
C TYR A 54 0.89 -0.41 8.51
N VAL A 55 -0.21 -0.34 7.74
CA VAL A 55 -1.55 0.02 8.28
C VAL A 55 -1.97 -1.01 9.32
N SER A 56 -1.86 -2.30 9.00
CA SER A 56 -2.20 -3.39 9.93
C SER A 56 -1.42 -3.28 11.24
N GLN A 57 -0.10 -3.06 11.16
CA GLN A 57 0.74 -2.90 12.35
C GLN A 57 0.38 -1.65 13.16
N ASN A 58 0.08 -0.53 12.48
CA ASN A 58 -0.29 0.72 13.14
C ASN A 58 -1.60 0.58 13.91
N VAL A 59 -2.65 0.09 13.25
CA VAL A 59 -3.96 -0.20 13.85
C VAL A 59 -3.81 -1.17 15.02
N PHE A 60 -3.08 -2.27 14.83
CA PHE A 60 -2.83 -3.23 15.91
C PHE A 60 -2.12 -2.60 17.10
N THR A 61 -1.07 -1.81 16.87
CA THR A 61 -0.35 -1.11 17.94
C THR A 61 -1.28 -0.15 18.68
N ARG A 62 -2.15 0.58 17.96
CA ARG A 62 -3.13 1.47 18.58
C ARG A 62 -4.11 0.70 19.45
N ILE A 63 -4.67 -0.40 18.96
CA ILE A 63 -5.57 -1.28 19.73
C ILE A 63 -4.91 -1.76 21.01
N MET A 64 -3.64 -2.16 20.96
CA MET A 64 -2.89 -2.62 22.15
C MET A 64 -2.71 -1.55 23.22
N THR A 65 -2.84 -0.26 22.88
CA THR A 65 -2.81 0.84 23.88
C THR A 65 -4.16 1.10 24.55
N LEU A 66 -5.24 0.49 24.04
CA LEU A 66 -6.60 0.67 24.56
C LEU A 66 -6.93 -0.47 25.53
N THR A 67 -7.51 -0.11 26.68
CA THR A 67 -7.73 -1.05 27.79
C THR A 67 -9.15 -1.61 27.88
N SER A 68 -10.11 -1.02 27.16
CA SER A 68 -11.51 -1.46 27.17
C SER A 68 -12.01 -1.83 25.78
N THR A 69 -12.86 -2.85 25.73
CA THR A 69 -13.52 -3.29 24.49
C THR A 69 -14.32 -2.16 23.83
N LYS A 70 -14.94 -1.27 24.62
CA LYS A 70 -15.66 -0.11 24.11
C LYS A 70 -14.73 0.88 23.41
N ALA A 71 -13.58 1.19 24.00
CA ALA A 71 -12.60 2.09 23.38
C ALA A 71 -12.03 1.52 22.08
N ILE A 72 -11.76 0.20 22.04
CA ILE A 72 -11.31 -0.48 20.81
C ILE A 72 -12.38 -0.39 19.72
N TRP A 73 -13.64 -0.64 20.06
CA TRP A 73 -14.76 -0.58 19.12
C TRP A 73 -15.00 0.84 18.58
N ASP A 74 -14.99 1.84 19.45
CA ASP A 74 -15.21 3.24 19.06
C ASP A 74 -14.05 3.73 18.16
N TYR A 75 -12.79 3.32 18.44
CA TYR A 75 -11.64 3.57 17.56
C TYR A 75 -11.78 2.93 16.17
N LEU A 76 -12.11 1.63 16.12
CA LEU A 76 -12.29 0.93 14.84
C LEU A 76 -13.42 1.55 14.02
N LYS A 77 -14.52 1.97 14.66
CA LYS A 77 -15.58 2.70 13.96
C LYS A 77 -15.05 3.98 13.35
N GLU A 78 -14.29 4.80 14.08
CA GLU A 78 -13.76 6.04 13.53
C GLU A 78 -12.78 5.79 12.37
N GLU A 79 -11.88 4.82 12.53
CA GLU A 79 -10.86 4.49 11.54
C GLU A 79 -11.46 4.00 10.21
N TYR A 80 -12.55 3.21 10.27
CA TYR A 80 -13.15 2.57 9.08
C TYR A 80 -14.47 3.20 8.62
N ALA A 81 -15.15 4.04 9.41
CA ALA A 81 -16.40 4.70 8.99
C ALA A 81 -16.21 5.80 7.92
N ARG A 82 -14.95 6.19 7.63
CA ARG A 82 -14.66 7.16 6.57
C ARG A 82 -14.66 6.53 5.16
N ASP A 83 -14.69 5.21 5.07
CA ASP A 83 -14.61 4.45 3.79
C ASP A 83 -15.99 4.30 3.09
N GLU A 84 -17.10 4.59 3.79
CA GLU A 84 -18.47 4.49 3.24
C GLU A 84 -18.94 5.77 2.49
N ARG A 85 -18.08 6.77 2.31
CA ARG A 85 -18.43 8.05 1.64
C ARG A 85 -17.91 8.19 0.20
N ILE A 86 -17.48 7.11 -0.43
CA ILE A 86 -17.09 7.07 -1.86
C ILE A 86 -18.03 6.13 -2.61
#